data_AF-A0A0V0W9J7-F1
#
_entry.id   AF-A0A0V0W9J7-F1
#
_cell.length_a   1.000
_cell.length_b   1.000
_cell.length_c   1.000
_cell.angle_alpha   90.00
_cell.angle_beta   90.00
_cell.angle_gamma   90.00
#
_symmetry.space_group_name_H-M   'P 1'
#
loop_
_entity.id
_entity.type
_entity.pdbx_description
1 polymer ?
#
loop_
_entity_poly.entity_id
_entity_poly.type
_entity_poly.pdbx_seq_one_letter_code
_entity_poly.pdbx_strand_id
1 'polypeptide(L)' 'MMMTSGQAVKYKSSIQCAAQILKNEGAMSFMKGAGANILRGVAGAGVLAGFDKFKELYADFRLPKKPTP' A
#
# COMPACT_ATOMS: atom_id res chain seq x y z
N MET A 1 -8.76 -4.86 -1.40
CA MET A 1 -9.74 -5.96 -1.28
C MET A 1 -10.35 -6.21 -2.64
N MET A 2 -10.31 -7.43 -3.16
CA MET A 2 -11.28 -7.90 -4.15
C MET A 2 -12.02 -9.05 -3.50
N MET A 3 -13.16 -8.75 -2.91
CA MET A 3 -14.07 -9.76 -2.35
C MET A 3 -14.93 -10.27 -3.51
N THR A 4 -14.51 -11.34 -4.16
CA THR A 4 -15.26 -12.01 -5.24
C THR A 4 -16.08 -13.19 -4.71
N SER A 5 -16.71 -13.02 -3.53
CA SER A 5 -17.62 -14.00 -2.94
C SER A 5 -19.05 -13.43 -3.01
N GLY A 6 -19.84 -13.83 -4.02
CA GLY A 6 -21.28 -13.52 -4.12
C GLY A 6 -21.77 -12.57 -5.23
N GLN A 7 -20.94 -12.20 -6.22
CA GLN A 7 -21.37 -11.32 -7.33
C GLN A 7 -21.97 -12.11 -8.52
N ALA A 8 -23.08 -11.62 -9.07
CA ALA A 8 -23.80 -12.21 -10.21
C ALA A 8 -23.04 -12.11 -11.55
N VAL A 9 -22.12 -11.15 -11.67
CA VAL A 9 -21.26 -10.95 -12.86
C VAL A 9 -19.83 -11.33 -12.49
N LYS A 10 -19.33 -12.41 -13.08
CA LYS A 10 -17.93 -12.85 -12.93
C LYS A 10 -17.15 -12.49 -14.18
N TYR A 11 -16.03 -11.79 -14.02
CA TYR A 11 -15.07 -11.58 -15.09
C TYR A 11 -14.32 -12.89 -15.38
N LYS A 12 -14.19 -13.29 -16.64
CA LYS A 12 -13.50 -14.53 -17.03
C LYS A 12 -11.97 -14.39 -16.98
N SER A 13 -11.44 -13.17 -17.13
CA SER A 13 -10.00 -12.89 -17.07
C SER A 13 -9.73 -11.43 -16.71
N SER A 14 -8.52 -11.12 -16.24
CA SER A 14 -8.08 -9.76 -15.89
C SER A 14 -8.12 -8.81 -17.09
N ILE A 15 -7.80 -9.31 -18.28
CA ILE A 15 -7.83 -8.53 -19.53
C ILE A 15 -9.28 -8.21 -19.92
N GLN A 16 -10.18 -9.18 -19.81
CA GLN A 16 -11.61 -8.95 -20.07
C GLN A 16 -12.20 -7.94 -19.07
N CYS A 17 -11.81 -8.04 -17.79
CA CYS A 17 -12.21 -7.08 -16.77
C CYS A 17 -11.73 -5.66 -17.10
N ALA A 18 -10.45 -5.49 -17.43
CA ALA A 18 -9.89 -4.20 -17.79
C ALA A 18 -10.57 -3.59 -19.03
N ALA A 19 -10.82 -4.40 -20.07
CA ALA A 19 -11.55 -3.96 -21.26
C ALA A 19 -13.00 -3.54 -20.94
N GLN A 20 -13.68 -4.28 -20.06
CA GLN A 20 -15.04 -3.99 -19.66
C GLN A 20 -15.14 -2.71 -18.80
N ILE A 21 -14.19 -2.48 -17.90
CA ILE A 21 -14.09 -1.23 -17.13
C ILE A 21 -13.80 -0.05 -18.07
N LEU A 22 -12.83 -0.20 -18.98
CA LEU A 22 -12.48 0.86 -19.92
C LEU A 22 -13.66 1.25 -20.81
N LYS A 23 -14.43 0.27 -21.28
CA LYS A 23 -15.58 0.49 -22.17
C LYS A 23 -16.79 1.09 -21.45
N ASN A 24 -17.08 0.68 -20.22
CA ASN A 24 -18.30 1.07 -19.52
C ASN A 24 -18.11 2.26 -18.57
N GLU A 25 -16.92 2.43 -17.98
CA GLU A 25 -16.64 3.44 -16.97
C GLU A 25 -15.54 4.44 -17.39
N GLY A 26 -14.81 4.14 -18.46
CA GLY A 26 -13.74 4.98 -18.98
C GLY A 26 -12.40 4.83 -18.26
N ALA A 27 -11.35 5.38 -18.86
CA ALA A 27 -9.97 5.26 -18.37
C ALA A 27 -9.76 5.89 -16.97
N MET A 28 -10.54 6.92 -16.64
CA MET A 28 -10.46 7.59 -15.34
C MET A 28 -10.91 6.69 -14.18
N SER A 29 -11.70 5.64 -14.44
CA SER A 29 -12.14 4.72 -13.40
C SER A 29 -10.97 3.95 -12.76
N PHE A 30 -9.89 3.69 -13.50
CA PHE A 30 -8.68 3.07 -12.97
C PHE A 30 -7.93 3.95 -11.95
N MET A 31 -8.14 5.26 -11.99
CA MET A 31 -7.52 6.22 -11.08
C MET A 31 -8.37 6.47 -9.83
N LYS A 32 -9.59 5.92 -9.77
CA LYS A 32 -10.42 5.99 -8.56
C LYS A 32 -9.69 5.29 -7.42
N GLY A 33 -9.52 6.00 -6.30
CA GLY A 33 -8.80 5.50 -5.13
C GLY A 33 -7.29 5.77 -5.14
N ALA A 34 -6.74 6.45 -6.15
CA ALA A 34 -5.33 6.85 -6.16
C ALA A 34 -4.93 7.65 -4.90
N GLY A 35 -5.79 8.57 -4.45
CA GLY A 35 -5.56 9.34 -3.22
C GLY A 35 -5.49 8.47 -1.96
N ALA A 36 -6.35 7.47 -1.83
CA ALA A 36 -6.29 6.50 -0.74
C ALA A 36 -5.00 5.67 -0.78
N ASN A 37 -4.54 5.32 -1.98
CA ASN A 37 -3.28 4.60 -2.16
C ASN A 37 -2.05 5.46 -1.80
N ILE A 38 -2.09 6.77 -2.10
CA ILE A 38 -1.06 7.73 -1.69
C ILE A 38 -1.03 7.86 -0.16
N LEU A 39 -2.18 8.03 0.48
CA LEU A 39 -2.28 8.12 1.94
C LEU A 39 -1.72 6.86 2.61
N ARG A 40 -2.03 5.67 2.08
CA ARG A 40 -1.46 4.40 2.51
C ARG A 40 0.07 4.38 2.36
N GLY A 41 0.61 4.92 1.27
CA GLY A 41 2.04 5.02 1.03
C GLY A 41 2.75 5.90 2.06
N VAL A 42 2.21 7.09 2.34
CA VAL A 42 2.75 8.02 3.34
C VAL A 42 2.70 7.41 4.74
N ALA A 43 1.58 6.77 5.11
CA ALA A 43 1.46 6.08 6.38
C ALA A 43 2.49 4.95 6.53
N GLY A 44 2.69 4.14 5.50
CA GLY A 44 3.69 3.06 5.50
C GLY A 44 5.12 3.59 5.64
N ALA A 45 5.47 4.65 4.91
CA ALA A 45 6.78 5.31 5.04
C ALA A 45 6.99 5.89 6.45
N GLY A 46 5.95 6.50 7.03
CA GLY A 46 5.99 7.01 8.41
C GLY A 46 6.24 5.91 9.44
N VAL A 47 5.61 4.74 9.29
CA VAL A 47 5.83 3.59 10.18
C VAL A 47 7.27 3.09 10.07
N LEU A 48 7.82 2.98 8.86
CA LEU A 48 9.21 2.52 8.65
C LEU A 48 10.22 3.50 9.26
N ALA A 49 10.11 4.79 8.95
CA ALA A 49 10.99 5.81 9.51
C ALA A 49 10.87 5.90 11.05
N GLY A 50 9.66 5.77 11.58
CA GLY A 50 9.41 5.70 13.01
C GLY A 50 10.06 4.47 13.66
N PHE A 51 9.99 3.31 13.00
CA PHE A 51 10.62 2.09 13.49
C PHE A 51 12.16 2.19 13.49
N ASP A 52 12.75 2.79 12.45
CA ASP A 52 14.20 3.03 12.40
C ASP A 52 14.68 3.89 13.58
N LYS A 53 13.94 4.97 13.89
CA LYS A 53 14.25 5.84 15.04
C LYS A 53 14.04 5.17 16.38
N PHE A 54 12.97 4.38 16.51
CA PHE A 54 12.73 3.62 17.73
C PHE A 54 13.81 2.56 17.97
N LYS A 55 14.27 1.90 16.90
CA LYS A 55 15.36 0.92 16.96
C LYS A 55 16.69 1.55 17.34
N GLU A 56 17.01 2.73 16.80
CA GLU A 56 18.19 3.52 17.16
C GLU A 56 18.19 3.86 18.65
N LEU A 57 17.09 4.41 19.17
CA LEU A 57 16.93 4.74 20.60
C LEU A 57 17.03 3.50 21.50
N TYR A 58 16.39 2.40 21.10
CA TYR A 58 16.43 1.15 21.87
C TYR A 58 17.82 0.52 21.89
N ALA A 59 18.55 0.59 20.77
CA ALA A 59 19.93 0.12 20.68
C ALA A 59 20.84 0.96 21.59
N ASP A 60 20.70 2.28 21.57
CA ASP A 60 21.46 3.20 22.44
C ASP A 60 21.17 2.99 23.93
N PHE A 61 19.93 2.66 24.29
CA PHE A 61 19.55 2.38 25.67
C PHE A 61 20.05 1.03 26.19
N ARG A 62 20.18 0.03 25.31
CA ARG A 62 20.45 -1.36 25.71
C ARG A 62 21.87 -1.85 25.41
N LEU A 63 22.57 -1.23 24.47
CA LEU A 63 23.97 -1.56 24.17
C LEU A 63 24.91 -0.56 24.87
N PRO A 64 26.00 -1.02 25.50
CA PRO A 64 27.03 -0.11 25.98
C PRO A 64 27.59 0.67 24.78
N LYS A 65 27.61 2.01 24.86
CA LYS A 65 28.20 2.87 23.83
C LYS A 65 29.58 2.36 23.46
N LYS A 66 29.72 1.78 22.26
CA LYS A 66 31.04 1.49 21.70
C LYS A 66 31.72 2.85 21.45
N PRO A 67 32.97 3.06 21.88
CA PRO A 67 33.68 4.27 21.53
C PRO A 67 33.83 4.27 20.02
N THR A 68 33.13 5.19 19.35
CA THR A 68 33.41 5.53 17.96
C THR A 68 34.78 6.22 17.88
N PRO A 69 35.61 5.89 16.89
CA PRO A 69 36.88 6.59 16.65
C PRO A 69 36.67 8.07 16.29
#